data_AF-A0A365Y008-F1
#
_entry.id   AF-A0A365Y008-F1
#
_cell.length_a   1.000
_cell.length_b   1.000
_cell.length_c   1.000
_cell.angle_alpha   90.00
_cell.angle_beta   90.00
_cell.angle_gamma   90.00
#
_symmetry.space_group_name_H-M   'P 1'
#
loop_
_entity.id
_entity.type
_entity.pdbx_description
1 polymer ?
#
loop_
_entity_poly.entity_id
_entity_poly.type
_entity_poly.pdbx_seq_one_letter_code
_entity_poly.pdbx_strand_id
1 'polypeptide(L)'
;MKLGFLDGSSRLYRFGVLVLFAYSIVLIIEQQLSLRGELFCTEVLLYFLGGIWMLTVLFSGNLRSSNPYRRKMVAVVLVMWMIISLIVDKYAGAFATPSPWYAISLFLIGVNTLALSYFRESPQWAREIQAFILGLTILLPVYLTLYLGPLYPICVFAGIIFGIAWAVFSPLFLTWYNWRVLKNTIWQERAGRTAFGAGLGIAVTVIISFCAYYAVVKSRLDDHYHRMAHQEDVQQPGKNKEAKDSLMTQMLAVELSSGFMEKYILKTDFVYTKPLYSSIVSLEDDSGFLMLQRERRHDPLFVTAVFFFGPTTIPQGDREAAVLYLSPKNKNQFSLPQPVRNNHHPQ
;
A
#
# COMPACT_ATOMS: atom_id res chain seq x y z
N MET A 1 -11.73 -6.89 48.56
CA MET A 1 -12.63 -7.54 47.58
C MET A 1 -12.19 -7.19 46.14
N LYS A 2 -11.09 -7.78 45.62
CA LYS A 2 -10.53 -7.47 44.28
C LYS A 2 -10.21 -8.71 43.40
N LEU A 3 -10.48 -9.92 43.89
CA LEU A 3 -10.10 -11.16 43.20
C LEU A 3 -10.99 -11.54 42.01
N GLY A 4 -12.22 -11.02 41.90
CA GLY A 4 -13.12 -11.36 40.78
C GLY A 4 -12.85 -10.64 39.45
N PHE A 5 -12.11 -9.52 39.45
CA PHE A 5 -11.95 -8.69 38.23
C PHE A 5 -10.87 -9.20 37.27
N LEU A 6 -9.90 -9.96 37.77
CA LEU A 6 -8.77 -10.46 36.96
C LEU A 6 -9.19 -11.58 35.99
N ASP A 7 -10.22 -12.37 36.33
CA ASP A 7 -10.71 -13.44 35.47
C ASP A 7 -11.36 -12.89 34.20
N GLY A 8 -12.21 -11.86 34.33
CA GLY A 8 -12.93 -11.24 33.20
C GLY A 8 -12.01 -10.68 32.11
N SER A 9 -10.89 -10.06 32.48
CA SER A 9 -9.91 -9.52 31.51
C SER A 9 -9.28 -10.63 30.65
N SER A 10 -8.95 -11.76 31.26
CA SER A 10 -8.34 -12.88 30.55
C SER A 10 -9.31 -13.49 29.53
N ARG A 11 -10.60 -13.61 29.89
CA ARG A 11 -11.66 -14.12 29.01
C ARG A 11 -11.89 -13.19 27.83
N LEU A 12 -11.97 -11.87 28.06
CA LEU A 12 -12.12 -10.87 27.00
C LEU A 12 -10.94 -10.87 26.03
N TYR A 13 -9.72 -11.02 26.54
CA TYR A 13 -8.53 -11.15 25.70
C TYR A 13 -8.59 -12.41 24.81
N ARG A 14 -8.86 -13.58 25.40
CA ARG A 14 -8.99 -14.84 24.67
C ARG A 14 -10.08 -14.77 23.60
N PHE A 15 -11.22 -14.18 23.92
CA PHE A 15 -12.30 -13.98 22.96
C PHE A 15 -11.84 -13.09 21.79
N GLY A 16 -11.14 -11.99 22.05
CA GLY A 16 -10.59 -11.14 20.98
C GLY A 16 -9.61 -11.88 20.05
N VAL A 17 -8.75 -12.73 20.62
CA VAL A 17 -7.85 -13.59 19.84
C VAL A 17 -8.63 -14.61 18.99
N LEU A 18 -9.69 -15.21 19.54
CA LEU A 18 -10.55 -16.12 18.78
C LEU A 18 -11.25 -15.40 17.61
N VAL A 19 -11.73 -14.18 17.82
CA VAL A 19 -12.32 -13.37 16.75
C VAL A 19 -11.27 -13.06 15.66
N LEU A 20 -10.05 -12.64 16.04
CA LEU A 20 -8.95 -12.43 15.08
C LEU A 20 -8.60 -13.69 14.29
N PHE A 21 -8.60 -14.84 14.95
CA PHE A 21 -8.34 -16.12 14.30
C PHE A 21 -9.44 -16.47 13.29
N ALA A 22 -10.71 -16.26 13.66
CA ALA A 22 -11.84 -16.43 12.75
C ALA A 22 -11.74 -15.52 11.51
N TYR A 23 -11.37 -14.25 11.69
CA TYR A 23 -11.07 -13.34 10.58
C TYR A 23 -9.98 -13.87 9.66
N SER A 24 -8.88 -14.35 10.25
CA SER A 24 -7.75 -14.85 9.48
C SER A 24 -8.16 -16.07 8.62
N ILE A 25 -8.96 -16.98 9.19
CA ILE A 25 -9.49 -18.13 8.44
C ILE A 25 -10.37 -17.68 7.29
N VAL A 26 -11.33 -16.77 7.52
CA VAL A 26 -12.25 -16.32 6.48
C VAL A 26 -11.49 -15.64 5.33
N LEU A 27 -10.50 -14.79 5.65
CA LEU A 27 -9.66 -14.15 4.63
C LEU A 27 -8.82 -15.15 3.83
N ILE A 28 -8.26 -16.17 4.48
CA ILE A 28 -7.50 -17.23 3.81
C ILE A 28 -8.42 -18.05 2.88
N ILE A 29 -9.61 -18.44 3.35
CA ILE A 29 -10.58 -19.20 2.54
C ILE A 29 -11.01 -18.39 1.32
N GLU A 30 -11.34 -17.11 1.52
CA GLU A 30 -11.71 -16.23 0.42
C GLU A 30 -10.61 -16.15 -0.64
N GLN A 31 -9.36 -15.97 -0.20
CA GLN A 31 -8.21 -15.86 -1.07
C GLN A 31 -7.92 -17.16 -1.85
N GLN A 32 -8.05 -18.32 -1.21
CA GLN A 32 -7.75 -19.61 -1.84
C GLN A 32 -8.84 -20.04 -2.83
N LEU A 33 -10.11 -19.80 -2.50
CA LEU A 33 -11.24 -20.23 -3.32
C LEU A 33 -11.67 -19.19 -4.36
N SER A 34 -11.03 -18.01 -4.37
CA SER A 34 -11.39 -16.89 -5.27
C SER A 34 -12.87 -16.50 -5.20
N LEU A 35 -13.51 -16.70 -4.04
CA LEU A 35 -14.95 -16.47 -3.82
C LEU A 35 -15.24 -15.00 -3.56
N ARG A 36 -14.81 -14.12 -4.48
CA ARG A 36 -14.93 -12.67 -4.34
C ARG A 36 -16.40 -12.29 -4.23
N GLY A 37 -16.82 -11.91 -3.02
CA GLY A 37 -18.17 -11.46 -2.70
C GLY A 37 -19.13 -12.53 -2.17
N GLU A 38 -18.81 -13.82 -2.25
CA GLU A 38 -19.70 -14.87 -1.71
C GLU A 38 -19.67 -14.93 -0.18
N LEU A 39 -18.54 -14.53 0.42
CA LEU A 39 -18.36 -14.47 1.87
C LEU A 39 -18.75 -13.11 2.47
N PHE A 40 -19.42 -12.25 1.70
CA PHE A 40 -19.82 -10.90 2.14
C PHE A 40 -20.56 -10.92 3.49
N CYS A 41 -21.57 -11.78 3.62
CA CYS A 41 -22.35 -11.89 4.86
C CYS A 41 -21.48 -12.32 6.06
N THR A 42 -20.52 -13.22 5.84
CA THR A 42 -19.60 -13.69 6.89
C THR A 42 -18.62 -12.58 7.30
N GLU A 43 -18.09 -11.83 6.34
CA GLU A 43 -17.22 -10.68 6.60
C GLU A 43 -17.94 -9.57 7.37
N VAL A 44 -19.19 -9.25 6.99
CA VAL A 44 -20.04 -8.29 7.68
C VAL A 44 -20.36 -8.76 9.10
N LEU A 45 -20.67 -10.05 9.30
CA LEU A 45 -20.91 -10.61 10.63
C LEU A 45 -19.67 -10.51 11.52
N LEU A 46 -18.50 -10.89 11.01
CA LEU A 46 -17.25 -10.77 11.73
C LEU A 46 -16.92 -9.30 12.04
N TYR A 47 -17.15 -8.40 11.09
CA TYR A 47 -17.07 -6.95 11.26
C TYR A 47 -17.87 -6.46 12.46
N PHE A 48 -19.15 -6.83 12.56
CA PHE A 48 -19.98 -6.46 13.72
C PHE A 48 -19.48 -7.10 15.00
N LEU A 49 -19.06 -8.38 14.97
CA LEU A 49 -18.55 -9.08 16.15
C LEU A 49 -17.27 -8.44 16.69
N GLY A 50 -16.34 -8.09 15.81
CA GLY A 50 -15.11 -7.36 16.14
C GLY A 50 -15.40 -5.97 16.70
N GLY A 51 -16.35 -5.25 16.10
CA GLY A 51 -16.83 -3.95 16.59
C GLY A 51 -17.43 -4.03 17.99
N ILE A 52 -18.35 -4.98 18.25
CA ILE A 52 -18.98 -5.18 19.56
C ILE A 52 -17.94 -5.55 20.62
N TRP A 53 -17.02 -6.47 20.29
CA TRP A 53 -15.94 -6.85 21.20
C TRP A 53 -15.07 -5.64 21.56
N MET A 54 -14.70 -4.84 20.56
CA MET A 54 -13.89 -3.66 20.79
C MET A 54 -14.60 -2.62 21.66
N LEU A 55 -15.88 -2.33 21.39
CA LEU A 55 -16.67 -1.43 22.25
C LEU A 55 -16.71 -1.97 23.68
N THR A 56 -16.86 -3.28 23.86
CA THR A 56 -16.81 -3.91 25.18
C THR A 56 -15.46 -3.67 25.87
N VAL A 57 -14.34 -3.81 25.16
CA VAL A 57 -12.99 -3.52 25.71
C VAL A 57 -12.82 -2.04 26.07
N LEU A 58 -13.33 -1.13 25.24
CA LEU A 58 -13.27 0.32 25.47
C LEU A 58 -14.08 0.73 26.71
N PHE A 59 -15.32 0.24 26.85
CA PHE A 59 -16.21 0.62 27.95
C PHE A 59 -16.00 -0.18 29.26
N SER A 60 -15.42 -1.38 29.20
CA SER A 60 -15.17 -2.19 30.40
C SER A 60 -14.09 -1.64 31.34
N GLY A 61 -13.39 -0.57 30.95
CA GLY A 61 -12.29 0.00 31.74
C GLY A 61 -11.03 -0.87 31.76
N ASN A 62 -11.00 -1.96 30.99
CA ASN A 62 -9.85 -2.87 30.93
C ASN A 62 -8.61 -2.27 30.26
N LEU A 63 -8.76 -1.14 29.57
CA LEU A 63 -7.66 -0.36 29.01
C LEU A 63 -6.97 0.58 30.02
N ARG A 64 -7.44 0.62 31.27
CA ARG A 64 -6.80 1.41 32.34
C ARG A 64 -5.40 0.90 32.64
N SER A 65 -4.49 1.80 33.01
CA SER A 65 -3.07 1.48 33.23
C SER A 65 -2.81 0.47 34.36
N SER A 66 -3.79 0.22 35.23
CA SER A 66 -3.70 -0.77 36.30
C SER A 66 -3.88 -2.22 35.84
N ASN A 67 -4.40 -2.46 34.63
CA ASN A 67 -4.66 -3.82 34.15
C ASN A 67 -3.39 -4.45 33.53
N PRO A 68 -2.90 -5.60 34.03
CA PRO A 68 -1.75 -6.28 33.44
C PRO A 68 -2.00 -6.74 31.99
N TYR A 69 -3.25 -7.00 31.60
CA TYR A 69 -3.62 -7.43 30.25
C TYR A 69 -3.77 -6.27 29.25
N ARG A 70 -3.67 -5.01 29.71
CA ARG A 70 -3.87 -3.83 28.87
C ARG A 70 -3.06 -3.88 27.57
N ARG A 71 -1.77 -4.21 27.64
CA ARG A 71 -0.90 -4.25 26.45
C ARG A 71 -1.34 -5.31 25.44
N LYS A 72 -1.76 -6.47 25.93
CA LYS A 72 -2.25 -7.60 25.12
C LYS A 72 -3.58 -7.24 24.46
N MET A 73 -4.50 -6.62 25.19
CA MET A 73 -5.78 -6.14 24.64
C MET A 73 -5.59 -5.03 23.60
N VAL A 74 -4.74 -4.03 23.87
CA VAL A 74 -4.45 -2.96 22.91
C VAL A 74 -3.87 -3.54 21.61
N ALA A 75 -2.93 -4.49 21.71
CA ALA A 75 -2.38 -5.15 20.52
C ALA A 75 -3.47 -5.83 19.67
N VAL A 76 -4.38 -6.59 20.31
CA VAL A 76 -5.51 -7.25 19.61
C VAL A 76 -6.43 -6.22 18.97
N VAL A 77 -6.80 -5.13 19.68
CA VAL A 77 -7.63 -4.05 19.12
C VAL A 77 -6.98 -3.43 17.88
N LEU A 78 -5.68 -3.13 17.93
CA LEU A 78 -4.97 -2.50 16.82
C LEU A 78 -4.90 -3.41 15.59
N VAL A 79 -4.61 -4.70 15.79
CA VAL A 79 -4.58 -5.66 14.68
C VAL A 79 -5.98 -5.89 14.11
N MET A 80 -7.01 -5.93 14.98
CA MET A 80 -8.40 -6.01 14.53
C MET A 80 -8.78 -4.80 13.68
N TRP A 81 -8.42 -3.59 14.11
CA TRP A 81 -8.64 -2.36 13.35
C TRP A 81 -7.91 -2.36 12.01
N MET A 82 -6.67 -2.85 11.98
CA MET A 82 -5.93 -3.00 10.73
C MET A 82 -6.66 -3.95 9.77
N ILE A 83 -7.09 -5.13 10.22
CA ILE A 83 -7.87 -6.07 9.40
C ILE A 83 -9.17 -5.46 8.92
N ILE A 84 -9.92 -4.81 9.83
CA ILE A 84 -11.16 -4.12 9.48
C ILE A 84 -10.93 -3.05 8.41
N SER A 85 -9.85 -2.26 8.52
CA SER A 85 -9.53 -1.25 7.52
C SER A 85 -9.25 -1.84 6.14
N LEU A 86 -8.62 -3.02 6.07
CA LEU A 86 -8.39 -3.74 4.80
C LEU A 86 -9.68 -4.30 4.20
N ILE A 87 -10.60 -4.78 5.03
CA ILE A 87 -11.91 -5.25 4.58
C ILE A 87 -12.76 -4.08 4.07
N VAL A 88 -12.82 -2.99 4.82
CA VAL A 88 -13.56 -1.79 4.41
C VAL A 88 -13.00 -1.24 3.10
N ASP A 89 -11.67 -1.23 2.95
CA ASP A 89 -11.01 -0.79 1.74
C ASP A 89 -11.43 -1.60 0.50
N LYS A 90 -11.47 -2.93 0.63
CA LYS A 90 -11.91 -3.84 -0.44
C LYS A 90 -13.31 -3.50 -0.99
N TYR A 91 -14.22 -3.01 -0.14
CA TYR A 91 -15.58 -2.62 -0.54
C TYR A 91 -15.72 -1.15 -0.95
N ALA A 92 -14.99 -0.25 -0.30
CA ALA A 92 -15.04 1.18 -0.60
C ALA A 92 -14.23 1.54 -1.84
N GLY A 93 -13.24 0.73 -2.23
CA GLY A 93 -12.28 1.05 -3.29
C GLY A 93 -11.46 2.30 -2.99
N ALA A 94 -11.34 2.68 -1.71
CA ALA A 94 -10.69 3.92 -1.28
C ALA A 94 -9.18 3.85 -1.48
N PHE A 95 -8.60 2.66 -1.27
CA PHE A 95 -7.24 2.33 -1.59
C PHE A 95 -7.19 1.30 -2.72
N ALA A 96 -6.06 1.40 -3.39
CA ALA A 96 -5.67 0.54 -4.47
C ALA A 96 -5.13 -0.79 -3.90
N THR A 97 -5.30 -1.90 -4.63
CA THR A 97 -4.85 -3.24 -4.23
C THR A 97 -3.38 -3.20 -3.79
N PRO A 98 -3.04 -3.70 -2.59
CA PRO A 98 -1.69 -3.60 -2.09
C PRO A 98 -0.72 -4.40 -2.95
N SER A 99 0.49 -3.88 -3.15
CA SER A 99 1.57 -4.68 -3.75
C SER A 99 1.91 -5.89 -2.86
N PRO A 100 2.42 -7.01 -3.42
CA PRO A 100 2.68 -8.22 -2.63
C PRO A 100 3.63 -8.00 -1.44
N TRP A 101 4.68 -7.21 -1.62
CA TRP A 101 5.63 -6.90 -0.55
C TRP A 101 4.98 -6.04 0.54
N TYR A 102 4.08 -5.13 0.17
CA TYR A 102 3.34 -4.29 1.10
C TYR A 102 2.37 -5.13 1.93
N ALA A 103 1.66 -6.07 1.29
CA ALA A 103 0.80 -7.03 1.99
C ALA A 103 1.58 -7.90 2.99
N ILE A 104 2.75 -8.42 2.60
CA ILE A 104 3.63 -9.18 3.51
C ILE A 104 4.07 -8.30 4.70
N SER A 105 4.39 -7.03 4.44
CA SER A 105 4.80 -6.09 5.49
C SER A 105 3.67 -5.79 6.47
N LEU A 106 2.43 -5.62 6.01
CA LEU A 106 1.25 -5.47 6.86
C LEU A 106 1.00 -6.72 7.72
N PHE A 107 1.15 -7.91 7.13
CA PHE A 107 1.07 -9.16 7.87
C PHE A 107 2.13 -9.23 8.98
N LEU A 108 3.40 -8.91 8.66
CA LEU A 108 4.49 -8.85 9.64
C LEU A 108 4.21 -7.84 10.75
N ILE A 109 3.64 -6.66 10.44
CA ILE A 109 3.22 -5.67 11.44
C ILE A 109 2.17 -6.27 12.37
N GLY A 110 1.15 -6.94 11.84
CA GLY A 110 0.09 -7.56 12.63
C GLY A 110 0.63 -8.62 13.58
N VAL A 111 1.38 -9.60 13.05
CA VAL A 111 1.97 -10.67 13.85
C VAL A 111 2.94 -10.11 14.89
N ASN A 112 3.82 -9.19 14.50
CA ASN A 112 4.80 -8.61 15.41
C ASN A 112 4.12 -7.75 16.49
N THR A 113 3.04 -7.03 16.18
CA THR A 113 2.27 -6.25 17.18
C THR A 113 1.68 -7.16 18.26
N LEU A 114 1.13 -8.32 17.87
CA LEU A 114 0.66 -9.33 18.82
C LEU A 114 1.82 -9.91 19.63
N ALA A 115 2.92 -10.29 18.98
CA ALA A 115 4.09 -10.87 19.63
C ALA A 115 4.76 -9.90 20.63
N LEU A 116 4.86 -8.61 20.27
CA LEU A 116 5.39 -7.55 21.13
C LEU A 116 4.61 -7.42 22.45
N SER A 117 3.33 -7.81 22.49
CA SER A 117 2.58 -7.81 23.75
C SER A 117 3.13 -8.80 24.79
N TYR A 118 3.91 -9.80 24.34
CA TYR A 118 4.62 -10.81 25.13
C TYR A 118 6.14 -10.56 25.19
N PHE A 119 6.62 -9.38 24.80
CA PHE A 119 8.06 -9.11 24.67
C PHE A 119 8.85 -9.47 25.94
N ARG A 120 8.35 -9.09 27.14
CA ARG A 120 9.03 -9.38 28.42
C ARG A 120 8.99 -10.85 28.83
N GLU A 121 8.03 -11.62 28.30
CA GLU A 121 7.85 -13.05 28.57
C GLU A 121 8.63 -13.91 27.56
N SER A 122 9.16 -13.30 26.50
CA SER A 122 9.82 -13.99 25.39
C SER A 122 11.31 -14.26 25.68
N PRO A 123 11.87 -15.38 25.21
CA PRO A 123 13.31 -15.62 25.30
C PRO A 123 14.10 -14.54 24.53
N GLN A 124 15.38 -14.37 24.87
CA GLN A 124 16.21 -13.29 24.31
C GLN A 124 16.24 -13.27 22.78
N TRP A 125 16.46 -14.42 22.13
CA TRP A 125 16.49 -14.51 20.67
C TRP A 125 15.18 -14.02 20.03
N ALA A 126 14.03 -14.33 20.63
CA ALA A 126 12.72 -13.91 20.13
C ALA A 126 12.51 -12.41 20.31
N ARG A 127 13.02 -11.81 21.40
CA ARG A 127 13.00 -10.35 21.61
C ARG A 127 13.83 -9.62 20.56
N GLU A 128 15.00 -10.14 20.21
CA GLU A 128 15.85 -9.57 19.17
C GLU A 128 15.17 -9.65 17.80
N ILE A 129 14.55 -10.79 17.45
CA ILE A 129 13.75 -10.93 16.22
C ILE A 129 12.58 -9.95 16.20
N GLN A 130 11.82 -9.83 17.29
CA GLN A 130 10.69 -8.90 17.39
C GLN A 130 11.14 -7.44 17.23
N ALA A 131 12.27 -7.07 17.83
CA ALA A 131 12.86 -5.74 17.71
C ALA A 131 13.37 -5.47 16.28
N PHE A 132 14.01 -6.45 15.64
CA PHE A 132 14.45 -6.39 14.25
C PHE A 132 13.26 -6.19 13.29
N ILE A 133 12.22 -7.02 13.41
CA ILE A 133 10.99 -6.89 12.60
C ILE A 133 10.35 -5.53 12.82
N LEU A 134 10.29 -5.05 14.07
CA LEU A 134 9.77 -3.72 14.36
C LEU A 134 10.57 -2.64 13.63
N GLY A 135 11.90 -2.71 13.65
CA GLY A 135 12.77 -1.79 12.91
C GLY A 135 12.51 -1.82 11.41
N LEU A 136 12.36 -3.01 10.85
CA LEU A 136 12.08 -3.22 9.43
C LEU A 136 10.72 -2.61 9.01
N THR A 137 9.70 -2.72 9.86
CA THR A 137 8.32 -2.34 9.49
C THR A 137 7.85 -0.99 10.01
N ILE A 138 8.57 -0.32 10.94
CA ILE A 138 8.08 0.89 11.63
C ILE A 138 7.78 2.07 10.69
N LEU A 139 8.49 2.17 9.57
CA LEU A 139 8.31 3.25 8.61
C LEU A 139 6.98 3.16 7.87
N LEU A 140 6.39 1.97 7.75
CA LEU A 140 5.17 1.75 7.01
C LEU A 140 3.91 2.33 7.67
N PRO A 141 3.62 2.09 8.97
CA PRO A 141 2.51 2.77 9.62
C PRO A 141 2.76 4.28 9.73
N VAL A 142 4.01 4.74 9.85
CA VAL A 142 4.36 6.18 9.79
C VAL A 142 3.98 6.77 8.42
N TYR A 143 4.38 6.10 7.33
CA TYR A 143 3.99 6.48 5.97
C TYR A 143 2.47 6.55 5.83
N LEU A 144 1.74 5.53 6.27
CA LEU A 144 0.27 5.50 6.20
C LEU A 144 -0.37 6.60 7.05
N THR A 145 0.20 6.92 8.21
CA THR A 145 -0.25 8.05 9.03
C THR A 145 -0.13 9.38 8.29
N LEU A 146 0.98 9.60 7.60
CA LEU A 146 1.19 10.81 6.81
C LEU A 146 0.29 10.84 5.57
N TYR A 147 0.18 9.71 4.86
CA TYR A 147 -0.65 9.56 3.68
C TYR A 147 -2.14 9.83 3.98
N LEU A 148 -2.63 9.36 5.12
CA LEU A 148 -4.02 9.56 5.57
C LEU A 148 -4.26 10.84 6.36
N GLY A 149 -3.20 11.56 6.72
CA GLY A 149 -3.26 12.80 7.50
C GLY A 149 -4.33 13.78 7.02
N PRO A 150 -4.41 14.10 5.72
CA PRO A 150 -5.43 15.01 5.18
C PRO A 150 -6.88 14.57 5.42
N LEU A 151 -7.13 13.26 5.54
CA LEU A 151 -8.48 12.71 5.76
C LEU A 151 -8.87 12.66 7.24
N TYR A 152 -7.92 12.78 8.17
CA TYR A 152 -8.20 12.66 9.60
C TYR A 152 -9.25 13.64 10.14
N PRO A 153 -9.23 14.96 9.83
CA PRO A 153 -10.25 15.87 10.33
C PRO A 153 -11.66 15.45 9.90
N ILE A 154 -11.84 15.05 8.64
CA ILE A 154 -13.13 14.58 8.10
C ILE A 154 -13.56 13.28 8.80
N CYS A 155 -12.63 12.35 8.99
CA CYS A 155 -12.89 11.09 9.68
C CYS A 155 -13.22 11.25 11.17
N VAL A 156 -12.74 12.30 11.85
CA VAL A 156 -13.18 12.59 13.24
C VAL A 156 -14.68 12.87 13.27
N PHE A 157 -15.18 13.76 12.40
CA PHE A 157 -16.62 14.08 12.35
C PHE A 157 -17.46 12.87 11.92
N ALA A 158 -17.02 12.15 10.88
CA ALA A 158 -17.70 10.94 10.43
C ALA A 158 -17.67 9.82 11.49
N GLY A 159 -16.60 9.73 12.28
CA GLY A 159 -16.42 8.72 13.32
C GLY A 159 -17.39 8.87 14.49
N ILE A 160 -17.82 10.09 14.80
CA ILE A 160 -18.84 10.34 15.82
C ILE A 160 -20.21 9.82 15.39
N ILE A 161 -20.53 9.92 14.08
CA ILE A 161 -21.84 9.54 13.54
C ILE A 161 -21.89 8.04 13.22
N PHE A 162 -20.89 7.53 12.51
CA PHE A 162 -20.92 6.17 11.93
C PHE A 162 -20.08 5.15 12.69
N GLY A 163 -19.13 5.58 13.54
CA GLY A 163 -18.19 4.69 14.24
C GLY A 163 -17.14 4.01 13.34
N ILE A 164 -17.47 3.71 12.08
CA ILE A 164 -16.60 3.03 11.10
C ILE A 164 -15.35 3.85 10.77
N ALA A 165 -15.48 5.18 10.74
CA ALA A 165 -14.37 6.06 10.37
C ALA A 165 -13.19 6.02 11.36
N TRP A 166 -13.37 5.45 12.56
CA TRP A 166 -12.27 5.23 13.50
C TRP A 166 -11.21 4.25 12.98
N ALA A 167 -11.58 3.32 12.09
CA ALA A 167 -10.62 2.38 11.48
C ALA A 167 -9.55 3.09 10.62
N VAL A 168 -9.85 4.28 10.08
CA VAL A 168 -8.90 5.11 9.32
C VAL A 168 -7.72 5.58 10.19
N PHE A 169 -7.92 5.69 11.51
CA PHE A 169 -6.87 6.04 12.45
C PHE A 169 -5.99 4.86 12.87
N SER A 170 -6.26 3.64 12.38
CA SER A 170 -5.49 2.44 12.71
C SER A 170 -3.97 2.62 12.55
N PRO A 171 -3.45 3.19 11.43
CA PRO A 171 -2.01 3.39 11.28
C PRO A 171 -1.42 4.37 12.29
N LEU A 172 -2.16 5.43 12.67
CA LEU A 172 -1.74 6.38 13.69
C LEU A 172 -1.60 5.71 15.05
N PHE A 173 -2.60 4.93 15.45
CA PHE A 173 -2.56 4.22 16.73
C PHE A 173 -1.50 3.10 16.74
N LEU A 174 -1.27 2.41 15.62
CA LEU A 174 -0.17 1.46 15.46
C LEU A 174 1.19 2.15 15.60
N THR A 175 1.39 3.29 14.93
CA THR A 175 2.62 4.11 15.06
C THR A 175 2.84 4.51 16.52
N TRP A 176 1.82 5.03 17.19
CA TRP A 176 1.91 5.41 18.60
C TRP A 176 2.22 4.22 19.52
N TYR A 177 1.56 3.08 19.33
CA TYR A 177 1.79 1.86 20.10
C TYR A 177 3.23 1.36 19.94
N ASN A 178 3.68 1.25 18.69
CA ASN A 178 5.03 0.81 18.36
C ASN A 178 6.09 1.74 18.92
N TRP A 179 5.88 3.06 18.85
CA TRP A 179 6.77 4.04 19.47
C TRP A 179 6.84 3.90 21.00
N ARG A 180 5.68 3.70 21.65
CA ARG A 180 5.61 3.44 23.10
C ARG A 180 6.35 2.17 23.48
N VAL A 181 6.19 1.08 22.72
CA VAL A 181 6.89 -0.19 22.93
C VAL A 181 8.39 -0.01 22.72
N LEU A 182 8.80 0.68 21.66
CA LEU A 182 10.19 0.98 21.36
C LEU A 182 10.83 1.72 22.54
N LYS A 183 10.28 2.87 22.95
CA LYS A 183 10.85 3.71 24.01
C LYS A 183 10.88 3.02 25.38
N ASN A 184 9.78 2.36 25.77
CA ASN A 184 9.61 1.87 27.14
C ASN A 184 10.07 0.42 27.35
N THR A 185 10.28 -0.34 26.27
CA THR A 185 10.65 -1.76 26.35
C THR A 185 11.94 -2.04 25.60
N ILE A 186 11.96 -1.83 24.28
CA ILE A 186 13.12 -2.22 23.45
C ILE A 186 14.35 -1.36 23.73
N TRP A 187 14.17 -0.05 23.95
CA TRP A 187 15.28 0.88 24.16
C TRP A 187 16.04 0.66 25.48
N GLN A 188 15.44 -0.06 26.42
CA GLN A 188 16.06 -0.41 27.70
C GLN A 188 17.09 -1.54 27.54
N GLU A 189 16.98 -2.34 26.48
CA GLU A 189 17.86 -3.50 26.24
C GLU A 189 18.86 -3.18 25.12
N ARG A 190 20.17 -3.37 25.37
CA ARG A 190 21.22 -3.09 24.37
C ARG A 190 21.03 -3.93 23.10
N ALA A 191 20.79 -5.24 23.26
CA ALA A 191 20.56 -6.15 22.14
C ALA A 191 19.31 -5.80 21.33
N GLY A 192 18.21 -5.43 22.00
CA GLY A 192 16.99 -4.96 21.35
C GLY A 192 17.22 -3.69 20.51
N ARG A 193 18.01 -2.73 21.02
CA ARG A 193 18.37 -1.51 20.28
C ARG A 193 19.19 -1.80 19.02
N THR A 194 20.19 -2.66 19.12
CA THR A 194 21.02 -3.02 17.96
C THR A 194 20.22 -3.78 16.91
N ALA A 195 19.36 -4.71 17.33
CA ALA A 195 18.49 -5.46 16.42
C ALA A 195 17.47 -4.54 15.73
N PHE A 196 16.82 -3.64 16.47
CA PHE A 196 15.94 -2.62 15.90
C PHE A 196 16.67 -1.70 14.92
N GLY A 197 17.85 -1.20 15.29
CA GLY A 197 18.67 -0.35 14.43
C GLY A 197 19.09 -1.03 13.14
N ALA A 198 19.44 -2.33 13.20
CA ALA A 198 19.76 -3.12 12.00
C ALA A 198 18.55 -3.27 11.08
N GLY A 199 17.37 -3.61 11.61
CA GLY A 199 16.13 -3.71 10.83
C GLY A 199 15.75 -2.38 10.17
N LEU A 200 15.82 -1.28 10.93
CA LEU A 200 15.55 0.06 10.42
C LEU A 200 16.57 0.48 9.35
N GLY A 201 17.86 0.19 9.56
CA GLY A 201 18.92 0.48 8.60
C GLY A 201 18.69 -0.23 7.27
N ILE A 202 18.27 -1.49 7.29
CA ILE A 202 17.89 -2.24 6.08
C ILE A 202 16.71 -1.59 5.37
N ALA A 203 15.62 -1.27 6.10
CA ALA A 203 14.43 -0.64 5.53
C ALA A 203 14.77 0.69 4.84
N VAL A 204 15.52 1.56 5.52
CA VAL A 204 15.96 2.86 4.97
C VAL A 204 16.85 2.67 3.74
N THR A 205 17.78 1.71 3.77
CA THR A 205 18.66 1.43 2.63
C THR A 205 17.88 0.98 1.40
N VAL A 206 16.88 0.10 1.59
CA VAL A 206 15.98 -0.34 0.50
C VAL A 206 15.20 0.84 -0.07
N ILE A 207 14.63 1.70 0.78
CA ILE A 207 13.87 2.88 0.35
C ILE A 207 14.76 3.82 -0.47
N ILE A 208 15.94 4.18 0.05
CA ILE A 208 16.88 5.08 -0.63
C ILE A 208 17.32 4.50 -1.98
N SER A 209 17.66 3.21 -2.01
CA SER A 209 18.10 2.53 -3.23
C SER A 209 17.00 2.50 -4.29
N PHE A 210 15.76 2.21 -3.88
CA PHE A 210 14.60 2.21 -4.77
C PHE A 210 14.33 3.61 -5.33
N CYS A 211 14.34 4.63 -4.47
CA CYS A 211 14.17 6.03 -4.82
C CYS A 211 15.25 6.52 -5.81
N ALA A 212 16.52 6.19 -5.56
CA ALA A 212 17.63 6.52 -6.45
C ALA A 212 17.48 5.82 -7.81
N TYR A 213 17.10 4.54 -7.82
CA TYR A 213 16.86 3.79 -9.05
C TYR A 213 15.69 4.39 -9.87
N TYR A 214 14.58 4.74 -9.21
CA TYR A 214 13.47 5.45 -9.83
C TYR A 214 13.92 6.77 -10.47
N ALA A 215 14.69 7.59 -9.74
CA ALA A 215 15.17 8.88 -10.23
C ALA A 215 16.03 8.74 -11.50
N VAL A 216 16.98 7.78 -11.50
CA VAL A 216 17.85 7.53 -12.66
C VAL A 216 17.04 7.08 -13.88
N VAL A 217 16.10 6.13 -13.70
CA VAL A 217 15.28 5.63 -14.81
C VAL A 217 14.34 6.72 -15.33
N LYS A 218 13.72 7.50 -14.42
CA LYS A 218 12.86 8.64 -14.77
C LYS A 218 13.61 9.67 -15.61
N SER A 219 14.78 10.14 -15.16
CA SER A 219 15.55 11.15 -15.89
C SER A 219 15.95 10.66 -17.28
N ARG A 220 16.39 9.40 -17.41
CA ARG A 220 16.71 8.82 -18.73
C ARG A 220 15.51 8.78 -19.65
N LEU A 221 14.34 8.44 -19.12
CA LEU A 221 13.11 8.34 -19.87
C LEU A 221 12.60 9.72 -20.32
N ASP A 222 12.58 10.70 -19.42
CA ASP A 222 12.21 12.09 -19.74
C ASP A 222 13.18 12.68 -20.79
N ASP A 223 14.50 12.51 -20.61
CA ASP A 223 15.51 12.99 -21.57
C ASP A 223 15.35 12.36 -22.95
N HIS A 224 15.09 11.05 -23.01
CA HIS A 224 14.90 10.34 -24.26
C HIS A 224 13.63 10.80 -24.99
N TYR A 225 12.54 10.96 -24.25
CA TYR A 225 11.29 11.49 -24.78
C TYR A 225 11.48 12.91 -25.35
N HIS A 226 12.12 13.81 -24.62
CA HIS A 226 12.35 15.17 -25.10
C HIS A 226 13.25 15.22 -26.35
N ARG A 227 14.27 14.35 -26.45
CA ARG A 227 15.10 14.25 -27.66
C ARG A 227 14.29 13.78 -28.87
N MET A 228 13.41 12.79 -28.69
CA MET A 228 12.55 12.30 -29.77
C MET A 228 11.55 13.38 -30.22
N ALA A 229 10.90 14.06 -29.27
CA ALA A 229 9.98 15.15 -29.55
C ALA A 229 10.67 16.29 -30.34
N HIS A 230 11.89 16.67 -29.97
CA HIS A 230 12.65 17.68 -30.69
C HIS A 230 13.10 17.23 -32.09
N GLN A 231 13.55 15.98 -32.26
CA GLN A 231 13.95 15.47 -33.58
C GLN A 231 12.76 15.42 -34.54
N GLU A 232 11.58 15.08 -34.03
CA GLU A 232 10.36 15.02 -34.83
C GLU A 232 9.89 16.40 -35.27
N ASP A 233 9.94 17.41 -34.39
CA ASP A 233 9.63 18.81 -34.73
C ASP A 233 10.52 19.35 -35.85
N VAL A 234 11.79 18.92 -35.90
CA VAL A 234 12.76 19.36 -36.91
C VAL A 234 12.56 18.63 -38.25
N GLN A 235 12.24 17.34 -38.25
CA GLN A 235 12.18 16.55 -39.49
C GLN A 235 10.88 16.69 -40.28
N GLN A 236 9.75 17.01 -39.64
CA GLN A 236 8.44 17.06 -40.31
C GLN A 236 7.57 18.25 -39.87
N PRO A 237 7.96 19.49 -40.18
CA PRO A 237 7.11 20.65 -39.93
C PRO A 237 5.85 20.57 -40.79
N GLY A 238 4.68 20.33 -40.17
CA GLY A 238 3.36 20.47 -40.81
C GLY A 238 2.63 19.18 -41.22
N LYS A 239 3.11 17.98 -40.88
CA LYS A 239 2.34 16.74 -41.09
C LYS A 239 1.26 16.52 -40.03
N ASN A 240 0.21 15.76 -40.40
CA ASN A 240 -0.94 15.43 -39.54
C ASN A 240 -0.49 14.95 -38.15
N LYS A 241 -0.97 15.66 -37.12
CA LYS A 241 -0.67 15.44 -35.69
C LYS A 241 -0.89 13.98 -35.24
N GLU A 242 -1.91 13.32 -35.81
CA GLU A 242 -2.26 11.93 -35.46
C GLU A 242 -1.21 10.88 -35.90
N ALA A 243 -0.59 11.05 -37.07
CA ALA A 243 0.44 10.13 -37.52
C ALA A 243 1.72 10.26 -36.68
N LYS A 244 2.01 11.49 -36.24
CA LYS A 244 3.11 11.87 -35.36
C LYS A 244 3.01 11.19 -33.98
N ASP A 245 1.85 11.32 -33.34
CA ASP A 245 1.62 10.72 -32.01
C ASP A 245 1.76 9.18 -32.05
N SER A 246 1.36 8.54 -33.16
CA SER A 246 1.46 7.08 -33.33
C SER A 246 2.91 6.57 -33.48
N LEU A 247 3.79 7.35 -34.11
CA LEU A 247 5.17 6.95 -34.38
C LEU A 247 6.06 7.17 -33.15
N MET A 248 5.90 8.31 -32.46
CA MET A 248 6.60 8.56 -31.20
C MET A 248 6.23 7.49 -30.15
N THR A 249 4.96 7.10 -30.08
CA THR A 249 4.50 6.01 -29.20
C THR A 249 5.20 4.68 -29.51
N GLN A 250 5.32 4.31 -30.80
CA GLN A 250 5.93 3.04 -31.19
C GLN A 250 7.42 3.02 -30.87
N MET A 251 8.15 4.10 -31.13
CA MET A 251 9.57 4.21 -30.81
C MET A 251 9.79 4.14 -29.30
N LEU A 252 8.98 4.87 -28.54
CA LEU A 252 8.99 4.85 -27.08
C LEU A 252 8.75 3.41 -26.56
N ALA A 253 7.81 2.67 -27.15
CA ALA A 253 7.48 1.31 -26.71
C ALA A 253 8.53 0.25 -27.09
N VAL A 254 9.23 0.39 -28.22
CA VAL A 254 10.31 -0.52 -28.62
C VAL A 254 11.50 -0.41 -27.67
N GLU A 255 11.90 0.83 -27.35
CA GLU A 255 13.05 1.11 -26.50
C GLU A 255 12.78 0.75 -25.02
N LEU A 256 11.53 0.98 -24.54
CA LEU A 256 11.14 0.74 -23.14
C LEU A 256 10.87 -0.72 -22.77
N SER A 257 11.13 -1.66 -23.67
CA SER A 257 10.67 -3.04 -23.52
C SER A 257 11.36 -3.83 -22.40
N SER A 258 12.50 -3.39 -21.89
CA SER A 258 13.37 -4.25 -21.07
C SER A 258 13.19 -4.13 -19.55
N GLY A 259 13.13 -2.94 -18.96
CA GLY A 259 13.19 -2.80 -17.50
C GLY A 259 11.83 -2.73 -16.79
N PHE A 260 11.82 -3.15 -15.51
CA PHE A 260 10.60 -3.15 -14.70
C PHE A 260 10.20 -1.75 -14.23
N MET A 261 11.18 -0.88 -13.95
CA MET A 261 10.92 0.46 -13.40
C MET A 261 10.35 1.39 -14.49
N GLU A 262 10.84 1.28 -15.72
CA GLU A 262 10.27 1.92 -16.91
C GLU A 262 8.78 1.62 -17.00
N LYS A 263 8.40 0.33 -16.88
CA LYS A 263 7.00 -0.11 -16.89
C LYS A 263 6.20 0.48 -15.73
N TYR A 264 6.79 0.67 -14.55
CA TYR A 264 6.12 1.32 -13.42
C TYR A 264 5.90 2.81 -13.69
N ILE A 265 6.93 3.53 -14.16
CA ILE A 265 6.87 4.96 -14.47
C ILE A 265 5.83 5.24 -15.56
N LEU A 266 5.82 4.45 -16.64
CA LEU A 266 4.80 4.55 -17.70
C LEU A 266 3.40 4.21 -17.20
N LYS A 267 3.28 3.40 -16.14
CA LYS A 267 2.00 3.02 -15.54
C LYS A 267 1.51 3.94 -14.42
N THR A 268 2.28 4.96 -14.08
CA THR A 268 1.86 6.01 -13.14
C THR A 268 0.55 6.61 -13.63
N ASP A 269 -0.40 6.88 -12.74
CA ASP A 269 -1.77 7.38 -13.01
C ASP A 269 -2.78 6.35 -13.52
N PHE A 270 -2.33 5.29 -14.19
CA PHE A 270 -3.22 4.23 -14.70
C PHE A 270 -3.35 3.05 -13.75
N VAL A 271 -2.22 2.60 -13.24
CA VAL A 271 -2.14 1.45 -12.34
C VAL A 271 -1.63 1.88 -10.98
N TYR A 272 -0.70 2.83 -10.89
CA TYR A 272 -0.14 3.24 -9.60
C TYR A 272 -0.72 4.58 -9.14
N THR A 273 -1.15 4.62 -7.88
CA THR A 273 -1.75 5.81 -7.25
C THR A 273 -0.70 6.92 -7.04
N LYS A 274 -1.07 8.17 -7.34
CA LYS A 274 -0.30 9.36 -6.95
C LYS A 274 -0.56 9.76 -5.49
N PRO A 275 0.36 10.48 -4.83
CA PRO A 275 0.07 11.08 -3.52
C PRO A 275 -1.18 11.97 -3.57
N LEU A 276 -2.04 11.87 -2.56
CA LEU A 276 -3.38 12.49 -2.48
C LEU A 276 -3.42 14.02 -2.57
N TYR A 277 -2.28 14.72 -2.44
CA TYR A 277 -2.24 16.18 -2.30
C TYR A 277 -2.75 16.94 -3.55
N SER A 278 -2.83 16.31 -4.72
CA SER A 278 -3.26 16.96 -5.96
C SER A 278 -4.74 16.82 -6.32
N SER A 279 -5.49 15.93 -5.65
CA SER A 279 -6.71 15.34 -6.26
C SER A 279 -8.00 15.53 -5.45
N ILE A 280 -7.96 16.21 -4.29
CA ILE A 280 -9.16 16.43 -3.46
C ILE A 280 -10.22 17.31 -4.19
N VAL A 281 -9.83 18.00 -5.27
CA VAL A 281 -10.69 18.95 -6.01
C VAL A 281 -11.24 18.36 -7.32
N SER A 282 -10.84 17.15 -7.74
CA SER A 282 -11.17 16.60 -9.07
C SER A 282 -12.26 15.53 -9.04
N LEU A 283 -13.30 15.70 -8.23
CA LEU A 283 -14.43 14.75 -8.14
C LEU A 283 -15.44 14.88 -9.30
N GLU A 284 -15.26 15.84 -10.21
CA GLU A 284 -16.26 16.22 -11.21
C GLU A 284 -15.93 15.81 -12.66
N ASP A 285 -14.73 15.30 -12.97
CA ASP A 285 -14.26 15.20 -14.36
C ASP A 285 -14.17 13.76 -14.95
N ASP A 286 -14.68 12.74 -14.24
CA ASP A 286 -14.55 11.32 -14.66
C ASP A 286 -15.74 10.79 -15.51
N SER A 287 -16.27 11.61 -16.43
CA SER A 287 -17.36 11.18 -17.33
C SER A 287 -16.91 10.26 -18.49
N GLY A 288 -15.61 9.98 -18.65
CA GLY A 288 -15.04 9.04 -19.64
C GLY A 288 -14.60 7.67 -19.11
N PHE A 289 -14.89 7.35 -17.84
CA PHE A 289 -14.13 6.39 -17.02
C PHE A 289 -14.69 4.96 -16.95
N LEU A 290 -15.27 4.43 -18.03
CA LEU A 290 -15.92 3.10 -18.03
C LEU A 290 -15.09 1.93 -18.61
N MET A 291 -13.86 2.15 -19.11
CA MET A 291 -13.08 1.07 -19.75
C MET A 291 -11.68 0.74 -19.19
N LEU A 292 -11.24 1.39 -18.12
CA LEU A 292 -10.03 0.98 -17.40
C LEU A 292 -10.34 0.77 -15.92
N GLN A 293 -11.20 -0.22 -15.63
CA GLN A 293 -11.25 -0.95 -14.34
C GLN A 293 -9.93 -1.73 -14.09
N ARG A 294 -8.79 -1.11 -14.34
CA ARG A 294 -7.50 -1.66 -13.99
C ARG A 294 -7.37 -1.48 -12.49
N GLU A 295 -7.29 -2.60 -11.76
CA GLU A 295 -7.03 -2.59 -10.31
C GLU A 295 -5.85 -1.65 -10.04
N ARG A 296 -6.15 -0.43 -9.58
CA ARG A 296 -5.11 0.48 -9.12
C ARG A 296 -4.36 -0.28 -8.03
N ARG A 297 -3.03 -0.20 -8.02
CA ARG A 297 -2.15 -0.77 -7.01
C ARG A 297 -1.51 0.31 -6.16
N HIS A 298 -1.61 0.15 -4.84
CA HIS A 298 -0.91 1.02 -3.90
C HIS A 298 0.45 0.40 -3.59
N ASP A 299 1.52 1.09 -3.98
CA ASP A 299 2.89 0.71 -3.67
C ASP A 299 3.58 1.86 -2.92
N PRO A 300 3.75 1.76 -1.59
CA PRO A 300 4.34 2.84 -0.79
C PRO A 300 5.75 3.25 -1.21
N LEU A 301 6.57 2.34 -1.74
CA LEU A 301 7.92 2.66 -2.22
C LEU A 301 7.82 3.54 -3.47
N PHE A 302 6.95 3.15 -4.39
CA PHE A 302 6.69 3.91 -5.60
C PHE A 302 6.11 5.30 -5.30
N VAL A 303 5.08 5.38 -4.44
CA VAL A 303 4.48 6.66 -4.04
C VAL A 303 5.52 7.57 -3.39
N THR A 304 6.38 7.02 -2.53
CA THR A 304 7.47 7.77 -1.90
C THR A 304 8.48 8.29 -2.94
N ALA A 305 8.87 7.47 -3.92
CA ALA A 305 9.78 7.89 -4.98
C ALA A 305 9.18 9.00 -5.86
N VAL A 306 7.91 8.86 -6.26
CA VAL A 306 7.17 9.89 -7.00
C VAL A 306 7.03 11.18 -6.18
N PHE A 307 6.82 11.08 -4.87
CA PHE A 307 6.75 12.24 -3.98
C PHE A 307 8.06 13.04 -3.96
N PHE A 308 9.22 12.38 -3.89
CA PHE A 308 10.52 13.06 -3.81
C PHE A 308 11.06 13.53 -5.17
N PHE A 309 10.84 12.77 -6.25
CA PHE A 309 11.44 13.05 -7.58
C PHE A 309 10.44 13.51 -8.64
N GLY A 310 9.17 13.64 -8.27
CA GLY A 310 8.08 14.01 -9.16
C GLY A 310 7.62 12.88 -10.11
N PRO A 311 6.46 13.05 -10.75
CA PRO A 311 6.04 12.19 -11.85
C PRO A 311 6.87 12.48 -13.12
N THR A 312 6.85 11.55 -14.08
CA THR A 312 7.43 11.76 -15.43
C THR A 312 6.75 12.92 -16.16
N THR A 313 7.51 13.60 -17.03
CA THR A 313 7.01 14.70 -17.87
C THR A 313 6.26 14.22 -19.12
N ILE A 314 6.31 12.91 -19.41
CA ILE A 314 5.64 12.32 -20.57
C ILE A 314 4.11 12.48 -20.42
N PRO A 315 3.43 13.05 -21.43
CA PRO A 315 1.97 13.19 -21.45
C PRO A 315 1.25 11.87 -21.19
N GLN A 316 0.06 11.97 -20.58
CA GLN A 316 -0.73 10.79 -20.22
C GLN A 316 -1.05 9.91 -21.44
N GLY A 317 -1.49 10.50 -22.56
CA GLY A 317 -1.85 9.75 -23.78
C GLY A 317 -0.70 8.89 -24.33
N ASP A 318 0.50 9.46 -24.41
CA ASP A 318 1.69 8.75 -24.91
C ASP A 318 2.08 7.59 -24.00
N ARG A 319 1.93 7.76 -22.68
CA ARG A 319 2.17 6.69 -21.69
C ARG A 319 1.15 5.56 -21.84
N GLU A 320 -0.14 5.89 -21.98
CA GLU A 320 -1.21 4.90 -22.20
C GLU A 320 -0.93 4.09 -23.46
N ALA A 321 -0.62 4.79 -24.55
CA ALA A 321 -0.38 4.17 -25.85
C ALA A 321 0.87 3.28 -25.83
N ALA A 322 1.95 3.71 -25.15
CA ALA A 322 3.15 2.88 -24.96
C ALA A 322 2.86 1.62 -24.13
N VAL A 323 2.05 1.74 -23.07
CA VAL A 323 1.63 0.59 -22.25
C VAL A 323 0.73 -0.38 -23.02
N LEU A 324 -0.17 0.14 -23.88
CA LEU A 324 -1.01 -0.68 -24.75
C LEU A 324 -0.19 -1.46 -25.78
N TYR A 325 0.85 -0.84 -26.35
CA TYR A 325 1.78 -1.49 -27.28
C TYR A 325 2.61 -2.58 -26.59
N LEU A 326 3.08 -2.32 -25.37
CA LEU A 326 3.84 -3.28 -24.56
C LEU A 326 3.00 -4.46 -24.04
N SER A 327 1.67 -4.37 -24.10
CA SER A 327 0.76 -5.41 -23.60
C SER A 327 0.84 -6.67 -24.48
N PRO A 328 1.14 -7.87 -23.92
CA PRO A 328 1.27 -9.11 -24.70
C PRO A 328 0.01 -9.44 -25.51
N LYS A 329 -1.18 -9.05 -25.03
CA LYS A 329 -2.46 -9.30 -25.71
C LYS A 329 -2.60 -8.55 -27.04
N ASN A 330 -1.92 -7.41 -27.21
CA ASN A 330 -2.03 -6.57 -28.42
C ASN A 330 -0.93 -6.83 -29.46
N LYS A 331 0.09 -7.62 -29.14
CA LYS A 331 1.17 -7.96 -30.09
C LYS A 331 0.65 -8.64 -31.37
N ASN A 332 -0.52 -9.27 -31.32
CA ASN A 332 -1.13 -9.92 -32.49
C ASN A 332 -2.04 -9.01 -33.32
N GLN A 333 -2.44 -7.83 -32.81
CA GLN A 333 -3.33 -6.91 -33.52
C GLN A 333 -2.56 -5.77 -34.21
N PHE A 334 -1.41 -5.38 -33.67
CA PHE A 334 -0.51 -4.40 -34.27
C PHE A 334 0.68 -5.10 -34.93
N SER A 335 0.41 -5.98 -35.89
CA SER A 335 1.45 -6.39 -36.83
C SER A 335 1.83 -5.17 -37.67
N LEU A 336 3.07 -4.70 -37.50
CA LEU A 336 3.63 -3.59 -38.28
C LEU A 336 3.31 -3.80 -39.77
N PRO A 337 2.97 -2.74 -40.52
CA PRO A 337 2.94 -2.83 -41.97
C PRO A 337 4.28 -3.39 -42.41
N GLN A 338 4.27 -4.58 -43.01
CA GLN A 338 5.48 -5.18 -43.58
C GLN A 338 6.11 -4.10 -44.47
N PRO A 339 7.41 -3.82 -44.33
CA PRO A 339 8.06 -2.80 -45.14
C PRO A 339 7.73 -3.12 -46.59
N VAL A 340 7.06 -2.18 -47.27
CA VAL A 340 6.73 -2.32 -48.68
C VAL A 340 8.03 -2.63 -49.39
N ARG A 341 8.21 -3.89 -49.78
CA ARG A 341 9.41 -4.35 -50.45
C ARG A 341 9.40 -3.62 -51.78
N ASN A 342 10.15 -2.52 -51.85
CA ASN A 342 10.35 -1.79 -53.10
C ASN A 342 10.99 -2.78 -54.07
N ASN A 343 10.17 -3.39 -54.91
CA ASN A 343 10.62 -4.13 -56.07
C ASN A 343 11.18 -3.10 -57.04
N HIS A 344 12.44 -2.70 -56.82
CA HIS A 344 13.23 -2.10 -57.89
C HIS A 344 13.42 -3.18 -58.95
N HIS A 345 12.57 -3.13 -59.97
CA HIS A 345 12.89 -3.73 -61.24
C HIS A 345 14.03 -2.92 -61.87
N PRO A 346 15.17 -3.52 -62.19
CA PRO A 346 16.13 -2.90 -63.08
C PRO A 346 15.56 -2.95 -64.50
N GLN A 347 15.29 -1.79 -65.10
CA GLN A 347 15.22 -1.59 -66.55
C GLN A 347 15.87 -0.28 -66.93
#